data_AF-A0A256W890-F1
#
_entry.id   AF-A0A256W890-F1
#
_cell.length_a   1.000
_cell.length_b   1.000
_cell.length_c   1.000
_cell.angle_alpha   90.00
_cell.angle_beta   90.00
_cell.angle_gamma   90.00
#
_symmetry.space_group_name_H-M   'P 1'
#
loop_
_entity.id
_entity.type
_entity.pdbx_description
1 polymer ?
#
loop_
_entity_poly.entity_id
_entity_poly.type
_entity_poly.pdbx_seq_one_letter_code
_entity_poly.pdbx_strand_id
1 'polypeptide(L)'
;KSLPPELLEAHLLSVIKVLRTSGPKAMTHCKNLIFDISNKLTLEEAVVSTAKMIAEIRASDEGQEGMDAFLNKRKPDWVGE
;
A
#
# COMPACT_ATOMS: atom_id res chain seq x y z
N LYS A 1 -0.07 21.03 -4.38
CA LYS A 1 -0.49 22.20 -3.58
C LYS A 1 0.71 22.65 -2.77
N SER A 2 1.15 23.89 -2.92
CA SER A 2 2.15 24.49 -2.03
C SER A 2 1.52 24.76 -0.65
N LEU A 3 2.33 24.65 0.40
CA LEU A 3 1.94 24.92 1.79
C LEU A 3 2.88 25.97 2.40
N PRO A 4 2.38 26.81 3.33
CA PRO A 4 3.24 27.64 4.17
C PRO A 4 4.24 26.77 4.97
N PRO A 5 5.49 27.24 5.20
CA PRO A 5 6.52 26.46 5.90
C PRO A 5 6.06 25.95 7.28
N GLU A 6 5.30 26.74 8.02
CA GLU A 6 4.80 26.43 9.35
C GLU A 6 3.78 25.27 9.37
N LEU A 7 3.14 24.98 8.23
CA LEU A 7 2.17 23.89 8.09
C LEU A 7 2.79 22.62 7.48
N LEU A 8 4.01 22.70 6.94
CA LEU A 8 4.63 21.61 6.20
C LEU A 8 4.83 20.37 7.07
N GLU A 9 5.36 20.55 8.28
CA GLU A 9 5.65 19.45 9.20
C GLU A 9 4.37 18.74 9.64
N ALA A 10 3.35 19.50 10.05
CA ALA A 10 2.06 18.95 10.43
C ALA A 10 1.41 18.17 9.28
N HIS A 11 1.51 18.68 8.05
CA HIS A 11 0.99 17.98 6.88
C HIS A 11 1.78 16.70 6.58
N LEU A 12 3.11 16.73 6.62
CA LEU A 12 3.96 15.56 6.44
C LEU A 12 3.60 14.45 7.43
N LEU A 13 3.49 14.79 8.73
CA LEU A 13 3.11 13.84 9.77
C LEU A 13 1.71 13.26 9.54
N SER A 14 0.77 14.08 9.06
CA SER A 14 -0.58 13.61 8.71
C SER A 14 -0.56 12.58 7.58
N VAL A 15 0.27 12.79 6.55
CA VAL A 15 0.43 11.86 5.42
C VAL A 15 1.10 10.58 5.88
N ILE A 16 2.19 10.67 6.66
CA ILE A 16 2.86 9.50 7.23
C ILE A 16 1.88 8.68 8.07
N LYS A 17 1.06 9.34 8.89
CA LYS A 17 0.05 8.65 9.72
C LYS A 17 -0.92 7.85 8.87
N VAL A 18 -1.42 8.40 7.76
CA VAL A 18 -2.30 7.68 6.83
C VAL A 18 -1.57 6.51 6.17
N LEU A 19 -0.33 6.68 5.72
CA LEU A 19 0.43 5.59 5.10
C LEU A 19 0.69 4.43 6.07
N ARG A 20 0.86 4.73 7.37
CA ARG A 20 1.05 3.72 8.44
C ARG A 20 -0.20 2.90 8.75
N THR A 21 -1.38 3.26 8.23
CA THR A 21 -2.57 2.40 8.38
C THR A 21 -2.58 1.23 7.39
N SER A 22 -1.75 1.28 6.35
CA SER A 22 -1.65 0.27 5.30
C SER A 22 -0.67 -0.85 5.66
N GLY A 23 -0.91 -2.05 5.11
CA GLY A 23 0.00 -3.19 5.27
C GLY A 23 1.41 -2.87 4.72
N PRO A 24 2.48 -3.12 5.49
CA PRO A 24 3.84 -2.74 5.11
C PRO A 24 4.36 -3.46 3.86
N LYS A 25 4.03 -4.74 3.67
CA LYS A 25 4.41 -5.47 2.44
C LYS A 25 3.61 -4.95 1.25
N ALA A 26 2.30 -4.73 1.40
CA ALA A 26 1.44 -4.16 0.36
C ALA A 26 1.95 -2.79 -0.13
N MET A 27 2.37 -1.91 0.79
CA MET A 27 2.97 -0.62 0.45
C MET A 27 4.25 -0.75 -0.37
N THR A 28 5.11 -1.70 -0.01
CA THR A 28 6.34 -2.02 -0.76
C THR A 28 6.03 -2.51 -2.16
N HIS A 29 5.11 -3.48 -2.27
CA HIS A 29 4.67 -4.00 -3.57
C HIS A 29 4.06 -2.92 -4.45
N CYS A 30 3.22 -2.04 -3.90
CA CYS A 30 2.61 -0.94 -4.64
C CYS A 30 3.66 0.01 -5.24
N LYS A 31 4.70 0.37 -4.47
CA LYS A 31 5.82 1.18 -4.99
C LYS A 31 6.56 0.49 -6.13
N ASN A 32 6.88 -0.79 -5.97
CA ASN A 32 7.57 -1.57 -7.01
C ASN A 32 6.72 -1.67 -8.28
N LEU A 33 5.42 -1.94 -8.11
CA LEU A 33 4.47 -2.06 -9.21
C LEU A 33 4.38 -0.77 -10.04
N ILE A 34 4.24 0.38 -9.37
CA ILE A 34 4.21 1.68 -10.05
C ILE A 34 5.50 1.89 -10.84
N PHE A 35 6.66 1.58 -10.24
CA PHE A 35 7.95 1.74 -10.91
C PHE A 35 8.09 0.82 -12.13
N ASP A 36 7.74 -0.46 -12.00
CA ASP A 36 7.89 -1.44 -13.07
C ASP A 36 6.95 -1.16 -14.24
N ILE A 37 5.68 -0.84 -13.98
CA ILE A 37 4.71 -0.47 -15.04
C ILE A 37 5.14 0.81 -15.76
N SER A 38 5.66 1.79 -15.04
CA SER A 38 5.98 3.09 -15.63
C SER A 38 7.29 3.10 -16.42
N ASN A 39 8.22 2.19 -16.10
CA ASN A 39 9.60 2.28 -16.60
C ASN A 39 10.15 1.01 -17.27
N LYS A 40 9.55 -0.16 -17.03
CA LYS A 40 10.14 -1.45 -17.46
C LYS A 40 9.23 -2.29 -18.33
N LEU A 41 7.94 -2.31 -18.04
CA LEU A 41 7.01 -3.24 -18.68
C LEU A 41 6.25 -2.57 -19.83
N THR A 42 6.01 -3.34 -20.88
CA THR A 42 4.96 -3.02 -21.84
C THR A 42 3.58 -3.18 -21.20
N LEU A 43 2.53 -2.62 -21.81
CA LEU A 43 1.17 -2.74 -21.32
C LEU A 43 0.72 -4.21 -21.19
N GLU A 44 1.07 -5.05 -22.16
CA GLU A 44 0.66 -6.46 -22.19
C GLU A 44 1.33 -7.26 -21.07
N GLU A 45 2.63 -7.03 -20.83
CA GLU A 45 3.35 -7.61 -19.69
C GLU A 45 2.82 -7.09 -18.34
N ALA A 46 2.47 -5.81 -18.27
CA ALA A 46 1.91 -5.19 -17.07
C ALA A 46 0.58 -5.87 -16.68
N VAL A 47 -0.30 -6.15 -17.63
CA VAL A 47 -1.58 -6.83 -17.36
C VAL A 47 -1.36 -8.22 -16.75
N VAL A 48 -0.49 -9.03 -17.34
CA VAL A 48 -0.23 -10.40 -16.86
C VAL A 48 0.45 -10.39 -15.50
N SER A 49 1.49 -9.56 -15.33
CA SER A 49 2.28 -9.48 -14.09
C SER A 49 1.47 -8.93 -12.91
N THR A 50 0.65 -7.89 -13.14
CA THR A 50 -0.22 -7.31 -12.10
C THR A 50 -1.26 -8.31 -11.60
N ALA A 51 -1.91 -9.05 -12.51
CA ALA A 51 -2.91 -10.06 -12.13
C ALA A 51 -2.31 -11.15 -11.22
N LYS A 52 -1.12 -11.66 -11.58
CA LYS A 52 -0.38 -12.63 -10.76
C LYS A 52 -0.01 -12.06 -9.40
N MET A 53 0.59 -10.87 -9.38
CA MET A 53 1.00 -10.20 -8.13
C MET A 53 -0.18 -9.95 -7.19
N ILE A 54 -1.34 -9.51 -7.71
CA ILE A 54 -2.55 -9.29 -6.89
C ILE A 54 -3.01 -10.60 -6.25
N ALA A 55 -3.03 -11.71 -7.01
CA ALA A 55 -3.42 -13.01 -6.47
C ALA A 55 -2.47 -13.46 -5.35
N GLU A 56 -1.15 -13.34 -5.56
CA GLU A 56 -0.12 -13.70 -4.57
C GLU A 56 -0.22 -12.85 -3.29
N ILE A 57 -0.34 -11.53 -3.43
CA ILE A 57 -0.47 -10.63 -2.27
C ILE A 57 -1.75 -10.93 -1.49
N ARG A 58 -2.88 -11.19 -2.16
CA ARG A 58 -4.14 -11.53 -1.51
C ARG A 58 -4.07 -12.85 -0.73
N ALA A 59 -3.31 -13.83 -1.22
CA ALA A 59 -3.13 -15.12 -0.56
C ALA A 59 -2.09 -15.09 0.57
N SER A 60 -1.27 -14.03 0.67
CA SER A 60 -0.26 -13.89 1.71
C SER A 60 -0.86 -13.68 3.11
N ASP A 61 -0.08 -13.94 4.16
CA ASP A 61 -0.48 -13.73 5.56
C ASP A 61 -0.99 -12.30 5.81
N GLU A 62 -0.30 -11.28 5.27
CA GLU A 62 -0.71 -9.88 5.42
C GLU A 62 -2.03 -9.59 4.69
N GLY A 63 -2.25 -10.22 3.53
CA GLY A 63 -3.49 -10.12 2.77
C GLY A 63 -4.67 -10.79 3.48
N GLN A 64 -4.44 -11.95 4.08
CA GLN A 64 -5.45 -12.68 4.86
C GLN A 64 -5.81 -11.93 6.14
N GLU A 65 -4.81 -11.45 6.88
CA GLU A 65 -5.01 -10.64 8.09
C GLU A 65 -5.80 -9.35 7.79
N GLY A 66 -5.47 -8.64 6.70
CA GLY A 66 -6.21 -7.45 6.31
C GLY A 66 -7.69 -7.73 5.98
N MET A 67 -7.96 -8.85 5.32
CA MET A 67 -9.32 -9.29 5.03
C MET A 67 -10.07 -9.68 6.31
N ASP A 68 -9.43 -10.45 7.19
CA ASP A 68 -10.02 -10.85 8.47
C ASP A 68 -10.33 -9.63 9.35
N ALA A 69 -9.39 -8.70 9.47
CA ALA A 69 -9.56 -7.47 10.23
C ALA A 69 -10.75 -6.64 9.72
N PHE A 70 -10.88 -6.51 8.39
CA PHE A 70 -12.01 -5.84 7.76
C PHE A 70 -13.34 -6.54 8.07
N LEU A 71 -13.42 -7.85 7.89
CA LEU A 71 -14.64 -8.63 8.13
C LEU A 71 -15.06 -8.61 9.61
N ASN A 72 -14.10 -8.64 10.52
CA ASN A 72 -14.32 -8.61 11.97
C ASN A 72 -14.37 -7.18 12.55
N LYS A 73 -14.31 -6.14 11.71
CA LYS A 73 -14.37 -4.72 12.12
C LYS A 73 -13.34 -4.34 13.19
N ARG A 74 -12.15 -4.93 13.12
CA ARG A 74 -11.01 -4.63 14.00
C ARG A 74 -9.90 -3.95 13.19
N LYS A 75 -8.95 -3.33 13.88
CA LYS A 75 -7.70 -2.92 13.24
C LYS A 75 -6.88 -4.17 12.91
N PRO A 76 -6.18 -4.19 11.77
CA PRO A 76 -5.22 -5.24 11.49
C PRO A 76 -3.97 -5.09 12.36
N ASP A 77 -3.29 -6.19 12.62
CA ASP A 77 -2.21 -6.29 13.62
C ASP A 77 -1.03 -5.32 13.41
N TRP A 78 -0.79 -4.89 12.16
CA TRP A 78 0.29 -3.94 11.86
C TRP A 78 -0.04 -2.50 12.30
N VAL A 79 -1.30 -2.17 12.53
CA VAL A 79 -1.69 -0.91 13.16
C VAL A 79 -1.67 -1.15 14.68
N GLY A 80 -0.49 -1.02 15.28
CA GLY A 80 -0.36 -1.02 16.74
C GLY A 80 -1.33 -0.04 17.42
N GLU A 81 -1.57 -0.23 18.72
CA GLU A 81 -2.49 0.63 19.50
C GLU A 81 -2.27 2.13 19.27
#